data_AF-A0A7K4CDF3-F1
#
_entry.id   AF-A0A7K4CDF3-F1
#
_cell.length_a   1.000
_cell.length_b   1.000
_cell.length_c   1.000
_cell.angle_alpha   90.00
_cell.angle_beta   90.00
_cell.angle_gamma   90.00
#
_symmetry.space_group_name_H-M   'P 1'
#
loop_
_entity.id
_entity.type
_entity.pdbx_description
1 polymer ?
#
loop_
_entity_poly.entity_id
_entity_poly.type
_entity_poly.pdbx_seq_one_letter_code
_entity_poly.pdbx_strand_id
1 'polypeptide(L)'
;MQCSKCRNEAVIFQRYSGQHLCSAHFVLDFEARAKRVIRQNQWMRPGDRIAVLQDGSAGSAALLWLFLALTHQRKDLEVSAFHCSGTAADARIAARDTGFTRLACATALGEQAALVLTDILNGRADRIWEEQDILPVITPFAHIPQDEIALYARIRGIPGGRPAASFTSDPLFADVLALLADYGNRHPAAPYALLNLAGMIKTTCHTGREGPGPDQ
;
A
#
# COMPACT_ATOMS: atom_id res chain seq x y z
N MET A 1 13.27 -13.45 -22.73
CA MET A 1 14.21 -13.53 -21.58
C MET A 1 13.73 -14.63 -20.64
N GLN A 2 14.63 -15.35 -19.98
CA GLN A 2 14.28 -16.42 -19.02
C GLN A 2 14.14 -15.86 -17.60
N CYS A 3 13.38 -16.54 -16.75
CA CYS A 3 13.24 -16.20 -15.35
C CYS A 3 14.57 -16.32 -14.60
N SER A 4 14.84 -15.40 -13.66
CA SER A 4 16.02 -15.41 -12.80
C SER A 4 15.99 -16.53 -11.73
N LYS A 5 14.84 -17.17 -11.52
CA LYS A 5 14.61 -18.21 -10.50
C LYS A 5 14.40 -19.62 -11.10
N CYS A 6 14.00 -19.71 -12.37
CA CYS A 6 13.84 -20.97 -13.10
C CYS A 6 14.01 -20.76 -14.61
N ARG A 7 13.82 -21.80 -15.43
CA ARG A 7 14.03 -21.72 -16.89
C ARG A 7 12.81 -21.27 -17.69
N ASN A 8 11.69 -20.95 -17.03
CA ASN A 8 10.46 -20.54 -17.72
C ASN A 8 10.59 -19.13 -18.30
N GLU A 9 9.74 -18.82 -19.28
CA GLU A 9 9.65 -17.49 -19.86
C GLU A 9 9.22 -16.44 -18.82
N ALA A 10 9.93 -15.31 -18.80
CA ALA A 10 9.65 -14.21 -17.90
C ALA A 10 8.50 -13.35 -18.45
N VAL A 11 7.54 -13.02 -17.57
CA VAL A 11 6.41 -12.13 -17.88
C VAL A 11 6.66 -10.69 -17.43
N ILE A 12 7.68 -10.47 -16.61
CA ILE A 12 8.05 -9.15 -16.09
C ILE A 12 9.56 -9.01 -15.88
N PHE A 13 10.06 -7.79 -16.03
CA PHE A 13 11.37 -7.35 -15.57
C PHE A 13 11.20 -6.29 -14.47
N GLN A 14 11.63 -6.62 -13.25
CA GLN A 14 11.59 -5.71 -12.11
C GLN A 14 12.83 -4.81 -12.11
N ARG A 15 12.68 -3.56 -12.57
CA ARG A 15 13.80 -2.63 -12.76
C ARG A 15 14.59 -2.32 -11.49
N TYR A 16 13.93 -2.29 -10.34
CA TYR A 16 14.57 -1.98 -9.05
C TYR A 16 15.41 -3.15 -8.50
N SER A 17 15.14 -4.40 -8.90
CA SER A 17 15.88 -5.59 -8.45
C SER A 17 16.75 -6.22 -9.55
N GLY A 18 16.53 -5.84 -10.81
CA GLY A 18 17.18 -6.44 -11.98
C GLY A 18 16.70 -7.85 -12.31
N GLN A 19 15.58 -8.31 -11.72
CA GLN A 19 15.10 -9.69 -11.88
C GLN A 19 14.07 -9.82 -13.01
N HIS A 20 14.20 -10.91 -13.78
CA HIS A 20 13.18 -11.37 -14.71
C HIS A 20 12.36 -12.47 -14.03
N LEU A 21 11.03 -12.35 -13.95
CA LEU A 21 10.19 -13.33 -13.25
C LEU A 21 9.15 -13.93 -14.20
N CYS A 22 9.01 -15.25 -14.17
CA CYS A 22 7.86 -15.94 -14.77
C CYS A 22 6.61 -15.71 -13.91
N SER A 23 5.42 -16.03 -14.43
CA SER A 23 4.15 -15.78 -13.73
C SER A 23 4.10 -16.36 -12.30
N ALA A 24 4.58 -17.60 -12.13
CA ALA A 24 4.61 -18.25 -10.82
C ALA A 24 5.55 -17.56 -9.82
N HIS A 25 6.78 -17.26 -10.23
CA HIS A 25 7.75 -16.59 -9.34
C HIS A 25 7.40 -15.13 -9.07
N PHE A 26 6.77 -14.46 -10.04
CA PHE A 26 6.23 -13.12 -9.84
C PHE A 26 5.14 -13.12 -8.77
N VAL A 27 4.16 -14.03 -8.85
CA VAL A 27 3.09 -14.14 -7.85
C VAL A 27 3.65 -14.42 -6.46
N LEU A 28 4.63 -15.32 -6.34
CA LEU A 28 5.29 -15.61 -5.07
C LEU A 28 5.99 -14.38 -4.49
N ASP A 29 6.74 -13.64 -5.31
CA ASP A 29 7.43 -12.41 -4.91
C ASP A 29 6.44 -11.30 -4.48
N PHE A 30 5.40 -11.09 -5.28
CA PHE A 30 4.34 -10.11 -5.03
C PHE A 30 3.67 -10.36 -3.67
N GLU A 31 3.20 -11.58 -3.44
CA GLU A 31 2.54 -11.94 -2.19
C GLU A 31 3.49 -11.89 -0.99
N ALA A 32 4.75 -12.29 -1.17
CA ALA A 32 5.75 -12.21 -0.11
C ALA A 32 6.00 -10.76 0.33
N ARG A 33 6.05 -9.81 -0.62
CA ARG A 33 6.18 -8.37 -0.31
C ARG A 33 4.94 -7.85 0.44
N ALA A 34 3.74 -8.13 -0.04
CA ALA A 34 2.52 -7.72 0.67
C ALA A 34 2.43 -8.30 2.09
N LYS A 35 2.69 -9.62 2.23
CA LYS A 35 2.76 -10.30 3.54
C LYS A 35 3.82 -9.70 4.45
N ARG A 36 4.96 -9.24 3.90
CA ARG A 36 6.03 -8.60 4.69
C ARG A 36 5.54 -7.29 5.30
N VAL A 37 4.93 -6.41 4.52
CA VAL A 37 4.42 -5.12 5.00
C VAL A 37 3.33 -5.33 6.06
N ILE A 38 2.39 -6.26 5.84
CA ILE A 38 1.35 -6.60 6.82
C ILE A 38 1.95 -7.03 8.16
N ARG A 39 2.97 -7.89 8.14
CA ARG A 39 3.64 -8.39 9.36
C ARG A 39 4.42 -7.30 10.08
N GLN A 40 5.18 -6.48 9.34
CA GLN A 40 6.00 -5.41 9.92
C GLN A 40 5.15 -4.40 10.70
N ASN A 41 3.94 -4.11 10.23
CA ASN A 41 3.04 -3.14 10.87
C ASN A 41 1.97 -3.80 11.76
N GLN A 42 2.03 -5.13 11.96
CA GLN A 42 1.03 -5.89 12.72
C GLN A 42 -0.42 -5.58 12.29
N TRP A 43 -0.66 -5.53 10.98
CA TRP A 43 -1.93 -5.07 10.39
C TRP A 43 -3.08 -6.07 10.45
N MET A 44 -2.84 -7.27 10.97
CA MET A 44 -3.85 -8.31 11.15
C MET A 44 -3.71 -8.94 12.53
N ARG A 45 -4.52 -8.50 13.49
CA ARG A 45 -4.57 -9.00 14.88
C ARG A 45 -5.84 -9.81 15.11
N PRO A 46 -5.83 -10.82 16.00
CA PRO A 46 -7.04 -11.54 16.35
C PRO A 46 -8.16 -10.58 16.79
N GLY A 47 -9.37 -10.78 16.25
CA GLY A 47 -10.54 -9.92 16.45
C GLY A 47 -10.68 -8.77 15.44
N ASP A 48 -9.72 -8.58 14.53
CA ASP A 48 -9.83 -7.51 13.54
C ASP A 48 -10.98 -7.75 12.54
N ARG A 49 -11.76 -6.69 12.32
CA ARG A 49 -12.78 -6.60 11.28
C ARG A 49 -12.29 -5.65 10.21
N ILE A 50 -11.85 -6.19 9.08
CA ILE A 50 -11.16 -5.44 8.04
C ILE A 50 -12.11 -5.16 6.88
N ALA A 51 -12.35 -3.88 6.63
CA ALA A 51 -13.01 -3.41 5.41
C ALA A 51 -12.00 -3.30 4.27
N VAL A 52 -12.20 -3.99 3.16
CA VAL A 52 -11.40 -3.79 1.94
C VAL A 52 -12.14 -2.84 1.01
N LEU A 53 -11.63 -1.62 0.86
CA LEU A 53 -12.23 -0.60 0.03
C LEU A 53 -12.27 -1.05 -1.43
N GLN A 54 -13.45 -1.00 -2.05
CA GLN A 54 -13.69 -1.31 -3.46
C GLN A 54 -13.99 -0.03 -4.23
N ASP A 55 -13.05 0.40 -5.07
CA ASP A 55 -13.15 1.57 -5.95
C ASP A 55 -13.45 1.20 -7.42
N GLY A 56 -13.68 -0.09 -7.67
CA GLY A 56 -13.91 -0.63 -9.01
C GLY A 56 -12.62 -0.83 -9.82
N SER A 57 -11.45 -0.73 -9.19
CA SER A 57 -10.17 -1.03 -9.83
C SER A 57 -9.78 -2.49 -9.72
N ALA A 58 -8.95 -2.93 -10.67
CA ALA A 58 -8.32 -4.25 -10.60
C ALA A 58 -7.46 -4.39 -9.33
N GLY A 59 -6.91 -3.28 -8.82
CA GLY A 59 -6.12 -3.24 -7.59
C GLY A 59 -6.95 -3.53 -6.34
N SER A 60 -8.12 -2.87 -6.18
CA SER A 60 -9.00 -3.12 -5.03
C SER A 60 -9.53 -4.55 -4.99
N ALA A 61 -9.87 -5.09 -6.16
CA ALA A 61 -10.29 -6.47 -6.29
C ALA A 61 -9.14 -7.46 -6.02
N ALA A 62 -7.92 -7.16 -6.49
CA ALA A 62 -6.72 -7.93 -6.19
C ALA A 62 -6.37 -7.94 -4.70
N LEU A 63 -6.57 -6.82 -4.01
CA LEU A 63 -6.37 -6.73 -2.57
C LEU A 63 -7.37 -7.62 -1.81
N LEU A 64 -8.65 -7.57 -2.18
CA LEU A 64 -9.67 -8.43 -1.59
C LEU A 64 -9.35 -9.91 -1.84
N TRP A 65 -8.98 -10.26 -3.07
CA TRP A 65 -8.55 -11.62 -3.42
C TRP A 65 -7.39 -12.08 -2.55
N LEU A 66 -6.35 -11.25 -2.40
CA LEU A 66 -5.21 -11.56 -1.56
C LEU A 66 -5.64 -11.78 -0.11
N PHE A 67 -6.49 -10.92 0.44
CA PHE A 67 -6.92 -11.01 1.83
C PHE A 67 -7.71 -12.29 2.08
N LEU A 68 -8.67 -12.63 1.20
CA LEU A 68 -9.42 -13.87 1.29
C LEU A 68 -8.48 -15.09 1.22
N ALA A 69 -7.47 -15.07 0.36
CA ALA A 69 -6.45 -16.13 0.29
C ALA A 69 -5.60 -16.23 1.57
N LEU A 70 -5.32 -15.10 2.24
CA LEU A 70 -4.56 -15.06 3.50
C LEU A 70 -5.39 -15.47 4.73
N THR A 71 -6.67 -15.14 4.75
CA THR A 71 -7.54 -15.29 5.93
C THR A 71 -8.49 -16.48 5.85
N HIS A 72 -8.51 -17.25 4.77
CA HIS A 72 -9.44 -18.38 4.58
C HIS A 72 -9.48 -19.38 5.77
N GLN A 73 -8.37 -19.61 6.47
CA GLN A 73 -8.33 -20.50 7.64
C GLN A 73 -8.40 -19.78 9.00
N ARG A 74 -8.48 -18.45 9.00
CA ARG A 74 -8.43 -17.59 10.19
C ARG A 74 -9.83 -17.14 10.59
N LYS A 75 -10.46 -17.89 11.50
CA LYS A 75 -11.78 -17.56 12.06
C LYS A 75 -11.75 -16.37 13.03
N ASP A 76 -10.56 -15.96 13.45
CA ASP A 76 -10.33 -14.80 14.31
C ASP A 76 -10.35 -13.48 13.56
N LEU A 77 -10.47 -13.49 12.23
CA LEU A 77 -10.51 -12.31 11.38
C LEU A 77 -11.80 -12.26 10.56
N GLU A 78 -12.39 -11.08 10.45
CA GLU A 78 -13.46 -10.80 9.51
C GLU A 78 -12.92 -9.92 8.38
N VAL A 79 -13.11 -10.32 7.13
CA VAL A 79 -12.70 -9.53 5.96
C VAL A 79 -13.92 -9.37 5.06
N SER A 80 -14.28 -8.11 4.78
CA SER A 80 -15.46 -7.78 3.99
C SER A 80 -15.13 -6.76 2.92
N ALA A 81 -15.74 -6.89 1.74
CA ALA A 81 -15.70 -5.85 0.73
C ALA A 81 -16.49 -4.62 1.22
N PHE A 82 -15.92 -3.44 1.06
CA PHE A 82 -16.52 -2.19 1.51
C PHE A 82 -16.60 -1.20 0.36
N HIS A 83 -17.81 -0.75 0.05
CA HIS A 83 -18.06 0.24 -0.99
C HIS A 83 -18.44 1.55 -0.31
N CYS A 84 -17.80 2.64 -0.73
CA CYS A 84 -18.10 3.97 -0.25
C CYS A 84 -18.14 4.93 -1.43
N SER A 85 -19.11 5.85 -1.40
CA SER A 85 -19.15 7.01 -2.29
C SER A 85 -18.63 8.22 -1.53
N GLY A 86 -17.63 8.91 -2.06
CA GLY A 86 -17.02 10.07 -1.40
C GLY A 86 -15.50 10.04 -1.44
N THR A 87 -14.87 10.78 -0.52
CA THR A 87 -13.42 10.90 -0.37
C THR A 87 -12.83 9.76 0.47
N ALA A 88 -11.50 9.67 0.54
CA ALA A 88 -10.84 8.75 1.49
C ALA A 88 -11.21 9.01 2.96
N ALA A 89 -11.47 10.27 3.32
CA ALA A 89 -11.90 10.61 4.68
C ALA A 89 -13.29 10.05 4.96
N ASP A 90 -14.21 10.17 4.00
CA ASP A 90 -15.57 9.63 4.11
C ASP A 90 -15.56 8.11 4.23
N ALA A 91 -14.72 7.43 3.44
CA ALA A 91 -14.56 5.98 3.51
C ALA A 91 -14.08 5.50 4.88
N ARG A 92 -13.16 6.24 5.52
CA ARG A 92 -12.67 5.93 6.88
C ARG A 92 -13.75 6.11 7.93
N ILE A 93 -14.50 7.20 7.86
CA ILE A 93 -15.58 7.49 8.82
C ILE A 93 -16.67 6.42 8.67
N ALA A 94 -17.14 6.17 7.45
CA ALA A 94 -18.19 5.19 7.19
C ALA A 94 -17.79 3.76 7.61
N ALA A 95 -16.54 3.36 7.35
CA ALA A 95 -16.05 2.05 7.79
C ALA A 95 -16.02 1.94 9.32
N ARG A 96 -15.56 2.99 10.02
CA ARG A 96 -15.54 3.03 11.48
C ARG A 96 -16.95 2.93 12.05
N ASP A 97 -17.89 3.68 11.49
CA ASP A 97 -19.27 3.73 11.98
C ASP A 97 -20.02 2.40 11.73
N THR A 98 -19.55 1.58 10.78
CA THR A 98 -20.02 0.19 10.55
C THR A 98 -19.38 -0.83 11.50
N GLY A 99 -18.45 -0.40 12.35
CA GLY A 99 -17.76 -1.22 13.34
C GLY A 99 -16.57 -2.01 12.77
N PHE A 100 -16.00 -1.60 11.64
CA PHE A 100 -14.71 -2.13 11.19
C PHE A 100 -13.58 -1.60 12.07
N THR A 101 -12.56 -2.41 12.31
CA THR A 101 -11.38 -2.03 13.11
C THR A 101 -10.27 -1.47 12.23
N ARG A 102 -10.28 -1.76 10.92
CA ARG A 102 -9.29 -1.29 9.93
C ARG A 102 -9.91 -1.12 8.55
N LEU A 103 -9.38 -0.17 7.79
CA LEU A 103 -9.69 0.01 6.37
C LEU A 103 -8.48 -0.36 5.51
N ALA A 104 -8.63 -1.27 4.57
CA ALA A 104 -7.60 -1.70 3.64
C ALA A 104 -7.77 -1.03 2.28
N CYS A 105 -6.69 -0.41 1.79
CA CYS A 105 -6.65 0.28 0.50
C CYS A 105 -5.55 -0.31 -0.40
N ALA A 106 -5.84 -0.41 -1.70
CA ALA A 106 -4.93 -0.95 -2.70
C ALA A 106 -3.93 0.10 -3.22
N THR A 107 -3.33 0.87 -2.30
CA THR A 107 -2.46 1.99 -2.65
C THR A 107 -1.09 1.51 -3.10
N ALA A 108 -0.68 1.90 -4.30
CA ALA A 108 0.57 1.49 -4.91
C ALA A 108 1.78 2.26 -4.36
N LEU A 109 2.98 1.78 -4.68
CA LEU A 109 4.25 2.41 -4.31
C LEU A 109 4.33 3.89 -4.71
N GLY A 110 3.94 4.23 -5.94
CA GLY A 110 4.01 5.61 -6.44
C GLY A 110 3.10 6.55 -5.64
N GLU A 111 1.89 6.10 -5.32
CA GLU A 111 0.92 6.87 -4.53
C GLU A 111 1.38 7.05 -3.09
N GLN A 112 1.94 6.00 -2.46
CA GLN A 112 2.51 6.11 -1.11
C GLN A 112 3.71 7.06 -1.08
N ALA A 113 4.60 6.98 -2.06
CA ALA A 113 5.73 7.90 -2.17
C ALA A 113 5.26 9.34 -2.41
N ALA A 114 4.19 9.53 -3.20
CA ALA A 114 3.60 10.84 -3.44
C ALA A 114 2.99 11.44 -2.17
N LEU A 115 2.33 10.64 -1.31
CA LEU A 115 1.84 11.11 -0.02
C LEU A 115 2.98 11.68 0.84
N VAL A 116 4.08 10.92 0.97
CA VAL A 116 5.26 11.34 1.74
C VAL A 116 5.85 12.63 1.19
N LEU A 117 6.11 12.68 -0.13
CA LEU A 117 6.72 13.86 -0.75
C LEU A 117 5.80 15.08 -0.68
N THR A 118 4.48 14.90 -0.83
CA THR A 118 3.49 15.98 -0.69
C THR A 118 3.52 16.56 0.72
N ASP A 119 3.57 15.73 1.76
CA ASP A 119 3.68 16.20 3.15
C ASP A 119 5.01 16.93 3.40
N ILE A 120 6.12 16.43 2.84
CA ILE A 120 7.43 17.13 2.90
C ILE A 120 7.35 18.51 2.25
N LEU A 121 6.81 18.61 1.03
CA LEU A 121 6.70 19.87 0.29
C LEU A 121 5.77 20.87 0.97
N ASN A 122 4.73 20.39 1.66
CA ASN A 122 3.85 21.21 2.48
C ASN A 122 4.45 21.61 3.85
N GLY A 123 5.65 21.13 4.19
CA GLY A 123 6.25 21.35 5.51
C GLY A 123 5.50 20.63 6.65
N ARG A 124 4.74 19.58 6.35
CA ARG A 124 3.90 18.81 7.28
C ARG A 124 4.54 17.48 7.66
N ALA A 125 5.79 17.53 8.15
CA ALA A 125 6.51 16.33 8.58
C ALA A 125 5.84 15.63 9.78
N ASP A 126 5.08 16.39 10.58
CA ASP A 126 4.23 15.89 11.66
C ASP A 126 3.27 14.78 11.19
N ARG A 127 2.66 14.96 10.01
CA ARG A 127 1.75 13.97 9.42
C ARG A 127 2.42 12.65 9.03
N ILE A 128 3.74 12.64 8.87
CA ILE A 128 4.49 11.43 8.56
C ILE A 128 4.62 10.56 9.81
N TRP A 129 4.78 11.14 11.01
CA TRP A 129 4.97 10.38 12.25
C TRP A 129 3.74 10.30 13.16
N GLU A 130 2.74 11.17 12.98
CA GLU A 130 1.52 11.16 13.80
C GLU A 130 0.48 10.21 13.22
N GLU A 131 0.06 9.23 14.03
CA GLU A 131 -1.09 8.39 13.70
C GLU A 131 -2.40 9.15 13.91
N GLN A 132 -3.28 9.10 12.93
CA GLN A 132 -4.62 9.71 13.03
C GLN A 132 -5.59 8.78 13.75
N ASP A 133 -6.22 9.29 14.81
CA ASP A 133 -7.01 8.55 15.82
C ASP A 133 -8.42 8.11 15.37
N ILE A 134 -8.68 7.96 14.07
CA ILE A 134 -10.03 7.64 13.55
C ILE A 134 -10.20 6.13 13.34
N LEU A 135 -9.49 5.62 12.35
CA LEU A 135 -9.56 4.24 11.90
C LEU A 135 -8.24 3.96 11.16
N PRO A 136 -7.44 2.98 11.59
CA PRO A 136 -6.19 2.65 10.92
C PRO A 136 -6.42 2.25 9.46
N VAL A 137 -5.68 2.89 8.55
CA VAL A 137 -5.63 2.50 7.14
C VAL A 137 -4.44 1.57 6.91
N ILE A 138 -4.69 0.43 6.29
CA ILE A 138 -3.65 -0.55 5.94
C ILE A 138 -3.45 -0.54 4.43
N THR A 139 -2.19 -0.49 3.98
CA THR A 139 -1.82 -0.39 2.56
C THR A 139 -0.84 -1.50 2.17
N PRO A 140 -1.29 -2.76 2.01
CA PRO A 140 -0.41 -3.92 1.76
C PRO A 140 0.41 -3.82 0.48
N PHE A 141 -0.05 -3.03 -0.50
CA PHE A 141 0.64 -2.80 -1.77
C PHE A 141 1.58 -1.59 -1.74
N ALA A 142 1.83 -0.99 -0.58
CA ALA A 142 2.64 0.21 -0.43
C ALA A 142 4.07 0.11 -0.99
N HIS A 143 4.61 -1.10 -1.13
CA HIS A 143 5.97 -1.33 -1.68
C HIS A 143 5.94 -1.99 -3.06
N ILE A 144 4.80 -1.97 -3.73
CA ILE A 144 4.57 -2.65 -5.00
C ILE A 144 4.17 -1.61 -6.08
N PRO A 145 4.89 -1.53 -7.20
CA PRO A 145 4.54 -0.68 -8.34
C PRO A 145 3.17 -0.99 -8.94
N GLN A 146 2.53 0.02 -9.52
CA GLN A 146 1.19 -0.10 -10.11
C GLN A 146 1.12 -1.16 -11.23
N ASP A 147 2.13 -1.21 -12.10
CA ASP A 147 2.18 -2.18 -13.19
C ASP A 147 2.24 -3.63 -12.69
N GLU A 148 2.88 -3.85 -11.53
CA GLU A 148 2.92 -5.16 -10.88
C GLU A 148 1.55 -5.52 -10.29
N ILE A 149 0.84 -4.58 -9.67
CA ILE A 149 -0.53 -4.82 -9.18
C ILE A 149 -1.45 -5.19 -10.36
N ALA A 150 -1.35 -4.46 -11.47
CA ALA A 150 -2.10 -4.75 -12.69
C ALA A 150 -1.77 -6.14 -13.28
N LEU A 151 -0.48 -6.52 -13.30
CA LEU A 151 -0.05 -7.84 -13.75
C LEU A 151 -0.56 -8.96 -12.84
N TYR A 152 -0.51 -8.75 -11.52
CA TYR A 152 -1.03 -9.70 -10.54
C TYR A 152 -2.53 -9.94 -10.72
N ALA A 153 -3.32 -8.86 -10.85
CA ALA A 153 -4.75 -8.96 -11.11
C ALA A 153 -5.03 -9.77 -12.39
N ARG A 154 -4.28 -9.49 -13.47
CA ARG A 154 -4.40 -10.20 -14.75
C ARG A 154 -4.09 -11.69 -14.61
N ILE A 155 -3.01 -12.06 -13.92
CA ILE A 155 -2.61 -13.46 -13.71
C ILE A 155 -3.66 -14.21 -12.87
N ARG A 156 -4.30 -13.52 -11.91
CA ARG A 156 -5.38 -14.08 -11.09
C ARG A 156 -6.75 -14.11 -11.79
N GLY A 157 -6.83 -13.69 -13.07
CA GLY A 157 -8.08 -13.66 -13.81
C GLY A 157 -9.08 -12.64 -13.27
N ILE A 158 -8.60 -11.63 -12.53
CA ILE A 158 -9.45 -10.57 -11.98
C ILE A 158 -9.77 -9.60 -13.14
N PRO A 159 -11.05 -9.35 -13.43
CA PRO A 159 -11.44 -8.52 -14.56
C PRO A 159 -10.84 -7.11 -14.42
N GLY A 160 -10.47 -6.53 -15.56
CA GLY A 160 -9.95 -5.18 -15.63
C GLY A 160 -10.97 -4.19 -15.10
N GLY A 161 -10.70 -3.64 -13.92
CA GLY A 161 -11.44 -2.52 -13.36
C GLY A 161 -11.05 -1.19 -13.99
N ARG A 162 -11.78 -0.12 -13.67
CA ARG A 162 -11.34 1.25 -14.00
C ARG A 162 -10.02 1.54 -13.27
N PRO A 163 -9.19 2.49 -13.74
CA PRO A 163 -8.09 2.98 -12.92
C PRO A 163 -8.63 3.39 -11.55
N ALA A 164 -7.91 3.04 -10.47
CA ALA A 164 -8.31 3.47 -9.13
C ALA A 164 -8.52 4.98 -9.12
N ALA A 165 -9.63 5.42 -8.56
CA ALA A 165 -9.84 6.85 -8.37
C ALA A 165 -8.79 7.34 -7.36
N SER A 166 -7.98 8.33 -7.73
CA SER A 166 -7.07 8.96 -6.77
C SER A 166 -7.92 9.54 -5.65
N PHE A 167 -7.73 9.04 -4.42
CA PHE A 167 -8.56 9.38 -3.27
C PHE A 167 -8.31 10.78 -2.68
N THR A 168 -7.55 11.61 -3.39
CA THR A 168 -7.20 12.97 -3.00
C THR A 168 -7.44 13.91 -4.18
N SER A 169 -8.14 15.00 -3.91
CA SER A 169 -8.38 16.09 -4.85
C SER A 169 -7.31 17.18 -4.75
N ASP A 170 -6.21 16.94 -4.02
CA ASP A 170 -5.13 17.90 -3.83
C ASP A 170 -4.31 18.06 -5.13
N PRO A 171 -4.30 19.25 -5.75
CA PRO A 171 -3.53 19.50 -6.97
C PRO A 171 -2.03 19.23 -6.78
N LEU A 172 -1.46 19.56 -5.62
CA LEU A 172 -0.05 19.31 -5.34
C LEU A 172 0.24 17.80 -5.34
N PHE A 173 -0.65 17.00 -4.74
CA PHE A 173 -0.50 15.56 -4.76
C PHE A 173 -0.54 15.01 -6.19
N ALA A 174 -1.46 15.50 -7.03
CA ALA A 174 -1.57 15.07 -8.42
C ALA A 174 -0.29 15.40 -9.20
N ASP A 175 0.27 16.58 -9.02
CA ASP A 175 1.53 17.00 -9.64
C ASP A 175 2.71 16.16 -9.17
N VAL A 176 2.80 15.90 -7.85
CA VAL A 176 3.84 15.05 -7.26
C VAL A 176 3.73 13.61 -7.77
N LEU A 177 2.53 13.07 -7.87
CA LEU A 177 2.30 11.72 -8.38
C LEU A 177 2.74 11.61 -9.85
N ALA A 178 2.40 12.60 -10.69
CA ALA A 178 2.84 12.66 -12.07
C ALA A 178 4.37 12.77 -12.19
N LEU A 179 4.99 13.62 -11.35
CA LEU A 179 6.43 13.78 -11.28
C LEU A 179 7.12 12.45 -10.92
N LEU A 180 6.63 11.75 -9.90
CA LEU A 180 7.20 10.47 -9.47
C LEU A 180 6.99 9.36 -10.49
N ALA A 181 5.87 9.37 -11.23
CA ALA A 181 5.63 8.44 -12.32
C ALA A 181 6.66 8.61 -13.45
N ASP A 182 6.96 9.86 -13.85
CA ASP A 182 8.01 10.15 -14.84
C ASP A 182 9.41 9.84 -14.31
N TYR A 183 9.75 10.37 -13.14
CA TYR A 183 11.09 10.24 -12.57
C TYR A 183 11.42 8.78 -12.22
N GLY A 184 10.44 8.04 -11.69
CA GLY A 184 10.58 6.63 -11.31
C GLY A 184 10.91 5.71 -12.48
N ASN A 185 10.53 6.07 -13.71
CA ASN A 185 10.92 5.31 -14.89
C ASN A 185 12.43 5.33 -15.15
N ARG A 186 13.07 6.46 -14.86
CA ARG A 186 14.52 6.68 -15.00
C ARG A 186 15.28 6.28 -13.73
N HIS A 187 14.64 6.41 -12.57
CA HIS A 187 15.21 6.13 -11.25
C HIS A 187 14.27 5.23 -10.42
N PRO A 188 14.22 3.91 -10.69
CA PRO A 188 13.27 2.99 -10.04
C PRO A 188 13.38 2.91 -8.52
N ALA A 189 14.53 3.28 -7.95
CA ALA A 189 14.78 3.29 -6.51
C ALA A 189 14.17 4.51 -5.79
N ALA A 190 13.82 5.58 -6.50
CA ALA A 190 13.42 6.85 -5.88
C ALA A 190 12.14 6.76 -5.04
N PRO A 191 11.04 6.10 -5.50
CA PRO A 191 9.86 5.93 -4.65
C PRO A 191 10.14 5.14 -3.37
N TYR A 192 11.00 4.12 -3.45
CA TYR A 192 11.44 3.35 -2.29
C TYR A 192 12.26 4.19 -1.31
N ALA A 193 13.13 5.07 -1.82
CA ALA A 193 13.93 5.96 -0.98
C ALA A 193 13.04 6.93 -0.16
N LEU A 194 11.94 7.43 -0.75
CA LEU A 194 10.97 8.25 -0.03
C LEU A 194 10.27 7.49 1.09
N LEU A 195 9.86 6.23 0.86
CA LEU A 195 9.25 5.42 1.92
C LEU A 195 10.24 5.08 3.04
N ASN A 196 11.50 4.80 2.69
CA ASN A 196 12.55 4.58 3.68
C ASN A 196 12.79 5.84 4.53
N LEU A 197 12.81 7.02 3.89
CA LEU A 197 12.92 8.30 4.59
C LEU A 197 11.76 8.51 5.57
N ALA A 198 10.52 8.24 5.16
CA ALA A 198 9.37 8.32 6.06
C ALA A 198 9.52 7.37 7.26
N GLY A 199 10.02 6.15 7.04
CA GLY A 199 10.33 5.21 8.11
C GLY A 199 11.40 5.73 9.09
N MET A 200 12.45 6.38 8.57
CA MET A 200 13.50 7.01 9.39
C MET A 200 12.96 8.18 10.21
N ILE A 201 12.13 9.04 9.61
CA ILE A 201 11.49 10.17 10.30
C ILE A 201 10.62 9.68 11.45
N LYS A 202 9.83 8.61 11.24
CA LYS A 202 9.03 7.96 12.30
C LYS A 202 9.91 7.51 13.47
N THR A 203 11.00 6.79 13.21
CA THR A 203 11.84 6.24 14.29
C THR A 203 12.58 7.32 15.08
N THR A 204 13.10 8.36 14.42
CA THR A 204 13.80 9.46 15.10
C THR A 204 12.89 10.31 15.98
N CYS A 205 11.62 10.46 15.60
CA CYS A 205 10.73 11.40 16.29
C CYS A 205 9.89 10.74 17.37
N HIS A 206 9.69 9.42 17.31
CA HIS A 206 9.22 8.65 18.47
C HIS A 206 10.27 8.58 19.59
N THR A 207 11.55 8.40 19.26
CA THR A 207 12.63 8.35 20.26
C THR A 207 12.87 9.71 20.94
N GLY A 208 12.59 10.83 20.26
CA GLY A 208 12.64 12.17 20.86
C GLY A 208 11.52 12.48 21.87
N ARG A 209 10.41 11.72 21.90
CA ARG A 209 9.35 11.87 22.92
C ARG A 209 9.64 11.12 24.22
N GLU A 210 10.59 10.19 24.23
CA GLU A 210 11.04 9.41 25.42
C GLU A 210 12.31 10.00 26.07
N GLY A 211 12.61 11.29 25.83
CA GLY A 211 13.63 12.02 26.60
C GLY A 211 13.18 12.23 28.06
N PRO A 212 14.12 12.41 29.02
CA PRO A 212 13.76 12.47 30.44
C PRO A 212 12.77 13.61 30.66
N GLY A 213 11.69 13.30 31.38
CA GLY A 213 10.72 14.31 31.81
C GLY A 213 11.42 15.45 32.58
N PRO A 214 10.77 16.62 32.70
CA PRO A 214 11.36 17.76 33.37
C PRO A 214 11.37 17.49 34.88
N ASP A 215 12.41 16.81 35.35
CA ASP A 215 12.82 16.73 36.74
C ASP A 215 14.31 16.37 36.79
N GLN A 216 15.15 17.40 36.66
CA GLN A 216 16.46 17.53 37.27
C GLN A 216 16.95 18.98 37.17
#